data_AF-A0A843DVW1-F1
#
_entry.id   AF-A0A843DVW1-F1
#
_cell.length_a   1.000
_cell.length_b   1.000
_cell.length_c   1.000
_cell.angle_alpha   90.00
_cell.angle_beta   90.00
_cell.angle_gamma   90.00
#
_symmetry.space_group_name_H-M   'P 1'
#
loop_
_entity.id
_entity.type
_entity.pdbx_description
1 polymer ?
#
loop_
_entity_poly.entity_id
_entity_poly.type
_entity_poly.pdbx_seq_one_letter_code
_entity_poly.pdbx_strand_id
1 'polypeptide(L)' 'MEAIAKYNLDPSKCWMIGDHDKDIEFGRQLGMRTVKVSSEVSFSDAVEKILSMTE' A
#
# COMPACT_ATOMS: atom_id res chain seq x y z
N MET A 1 -10.42 -8.36 2.50
CA MET A 1 -11.61 -7.71 1.92
C MET A 1 -12.52 -7.06 2.97
N GLU A 2 -12.58 -7.58 4.20
CA GLU A 2 -13.45 -7.04 5.26
C GLU A 2 -13.26 -5.54 5.52
N ALA A 3 -12.02 -5.04 5.58
CA ALA A 3 -11.76 -3.61 5.81
C ALA A 3 -12.32 -2.72 4.67
N ILE A 4 -12.19 -3.17 3.42
CA ILE A 4 -12.72 -2.44 2.25
C ILE A 4 -14.24 -2.33 2.38
N ALA A 5 -14.92 -3.43 2.68
CA ALA A 5 -16.38 -3.44 2.85
C ALA A 5 -16.82 -2.62 4.08
N LYS A 6 -16.14 -2.79 5.21
CA LYS A 6 -16.47 -2.14 6.48
C LYS A 6 -16.35 -0.62 6.42
N TYR A 7 -15.33 -0.12 5.72
CA TYR A 7 -15.04 1.31 5.65
C TYR A 7 -15.36 1.94 4.29
N ASN A 8 -16.02 1.19 3.40
CA ASN A 8 -16.35 1.61 2.04
C ASN A 8 -15.14 2.23 1.30
N LEU A 9 -13.99 1.55 1.41
CA LEU A 9 -12.74 2.04 0.83
C LEU A 9 -12.76 1.87 -0.69
N ASP A 10 -12.20 2.86 -1.38
CA ASP A 10 -11.83 2.73 -2.80
C ASP A 10 -10.38 2.21 -2.87
N PRO A 11 -10.16 0.94 -3.28
CA PRO A 11 -8.83 0.36 -3.32
C PRO A 11 -7.85 1.13 -4.21
N SER A 12 -8.33 1.81 -5.26
CA SER A 12 -7.49 2.59 -6.17
C SER A 12 -6.84 3.82 -5.51
N LYS A 13 -7.40 4.25 -4.37
CA LYS A 13 -6.90 5.33 -3.52
C LYS A 13 -6.16 4.82 -2.29
N CYS A 14 -6.09 3.50 -2.11
CA CYS A 14 -5.43 2.87 -0.98
C CYS A 14 -3.98 2.49 -1.32
N TRP A 15 -3.20 2.33 -0.26
CA TRP A 15 -1.84 1.81 -0.32
C TRP A 15 -1.74 0.52 0.49
N MET A 16 -1.06 -0.48 -0.06
CA MET A 16 -0.61 -1.67 0.66
C MET A 16 0.88 -1.55 0.97
N ILE A 17 1.21 -1.56 2.26
CA ILE A 17 2.58 -1.47 2.77
C ILE A 17 2.89 -2.78 3.50
N GLY A 18 3.89 -3.53 3.03
CA GLY A 18 4.24 -4.83 3.59
C GLY A 18 5.67 -5.22 3.28
N ASP A 19 6.22 -6.17 4.03
CA ASP A 19 7.60 -6.64 3.91
C ASP A 19 7.72 -7.91 3.05
N HIS A 20 6.61 -8.62 2.81
CA HIS A 20 6.60 -9.85 2.03
C HIS A 20 6.03 -9.63 0.63
N ASP A 21 6.48 -10.45 -0.34
CA ASP A 21 5.96 -10.39 -1.72
C ASP A 21 4.46 -10.66 -1.80
N LYS A 22 3.92 -11.48 -0.88
CA LYS A 22 2.48 -11.76 -0.78
C LYS A 22 1.65 -10.49 -0.51
N ASP A 23 2.18 -9.53 0.25
CA ASP A 23 1.46 -8.29 0.56
C ASP A 23 1.37 -7.42 -0.71
N ILE A 24 2.46 -7.39 -1.47
CA ILE A 24 2.56 -6.65 -2.73
C ILE A 24 1.66 -7.25 -3.80
N GLU A 25 1.65 -8.58 -3.93
CA GLU A 25 0.77 -9.27 -4.85
C GLU A 25 -0.70 -9.04 -4.49
N PHE A 26 -1.06 -9.20 -3.21
CA PHE A 26 -2.42 -8.96 -2.74
C PHE A 26 -2.89 -7.52 -2.99
N GLY A 27 -2.05 -6.53 -2.67
CA GLY A 27 -2.37 -5.12 -2.91
C GLY A 27 -2.60 -4.84 -4.40
N ARG A 28 -1.73 -5.35 -5.28
CA ARG A 28 -1.87 -5.21 -6.74
C ARG A 28 -3.13 -5.89 -7.28
N GLN A 29 -3.45 -7.10 -6.81
CA GLN A 29 -4.66 -7.82 -7.22
C GLN A 29 -5.94 -7.06 -6.88
N LEU A 30 -5.93 -6.27 -5.80
CA LEU A 30 -7.05 -5.41 -5.40
C LEU A 30 -7.01 -4.01 -6.01
N GLY A 31 -6.04 -3.70 -6.87
CA GLY A 31 -5.91 -2.38 -7.51
C GLY A 31 -5.31 -1.29 -6.63
N MET A 32 -4.65 -1.65 -5.53
CA MET A 32 -3.96 -0.72 -4.64
C MET A 32 -2.58 -0.34 -5.18
N ARG A 33 -2.10 0.84 -4.79
CA ARG A 33 -0.67 1.17 -4.88
C ARG A 33 0.08 0.37 -3.82
N THR A 34 1.34 0.01 -4.08
CA THR A 34 2.10 -0.83 -3.14
C THR A 34 3.50 -0.30 -2.86
N VAL A 35 3.98 -0.51 -1.64
CA VAL A 35 5.38 -0.29 -1.22
C VAL A 35 5.84 -1.53 -0.47
N LYS A 36 6.95 -2.11 -0.92
CA LYS A 36 7.63 -3.17 -0.16
C LYS A 36 8.66 -2.54 0.76
N VAL A 37 8.52 -2.74 2.06
CA VAL A 37 9.54 -2.34 3.04
C VAL A 37 10.57 -3.45 3.20
N SER A 38 11.81 -3.07 3.47
CA SER A 38 12.94 -3.98 3.66
C SER A 38 14.03 -3.29 4.49
N SER A 39 15.23 -3.89 4.59
CA SER A 39 16.39 -3.21 5.17
C SER A 39 16.81 -1.95 4.42
N GLU A 40 16.44 -1.84 3.13
CA GLU A 40 16.79 -0.73 2.25
C GLU A 40 15.65 0.28 2.07
N VAL A 41 14.41 -0.12 2.38
CA VAL A 41 13.22 0.74 2.25
C VAL A 41 12.49 0.74 3.58
N SER A 42 12.60 1.84 4.30
CA SER A 42 11.95 2.04 5.59
C SER A 42 10.49 2.46 5.43
N PHE A 43 9.76 2.47 6.55
CA PHE A 43 8.44 3.08 6.60
C PHE A 43 8.47 4.60 6.37
N SER A 44 9.58 5.29 6.69
CA SER A 44 9.72 6.72 6.40
C SER A 44 9.73 6.97 4.90
N ASP A 45 10.50 6.16 4.16
CA ASP A 45 10.56 6.23 2.69
C ASP A 45 9.18 5.96 2.07
N ALA A 46 8.42 5.02 2.65
CA ALA A 46 7.06 4.74 2.22
C ALA A 46 6.14 5.96 2.42
N VAL A 47 6.22 6.66 3.55
CA VAL A 47 5.44 7.88 3.82
C VAL A 47 5.82 9.00 2.86
N GLU A 48 7.12 9.25 2.66
CA GLU A 48 7.60 10.26 1.71
C GLU A 48 7.09 10.00 0.29
N LYS A 49 7.11 8.73 -0.14
CA LYS A 49 6.56 8.32 -1.43
C LYS A 49 5.05 8.56 -1.52
N ILE A 50 4.30 8.28 -0.47
CA ILE A 50 2.84 8.51 -0.45
C ILE A 50 2.56 10.01 -0.60
N LEU A 51 3.23 10.84 0.20
CA LEU A 51 3.01 12.28 0.24
C LEU A 51 3.36 12.96 -1.09
N SER A 52 4.46 12.56 -1.74
CA SER A 52 4.89 13.10 -3.04
C SER A 52 3.98 12.73 -4.22
N MET A 53 3.08 11.75 -4.07
CA MET A 53 2.11 11.36 -5.11
C MET A 53 0.70 11.93 -4.88
N THR A 54 0.54 12.77 -3.86
CA THR A 54 -0.70 13.47 -3.52
C THR A 54 -0.68 14.95 -3.88
N GLU A 55 0.47 15.46 -4.35
CA GLU A 55 0.61 16.80 -4.94
C GLU A 55 0.26 16.82 -6.43
#